data_AF-A0A7V3RQ60-F1
#
_entry.id   AF-A0A7V3RQ60-F1
#
_cell.length_a   1.000
_cell.length_b   1.000
_cell.length_c   1.000
_cell.angle_alpha   90.00
_cell.angle_beta   90.00
_cell.angle_gamma   90.00
#
_symmetry.space_group_name_H-M   'P 1'
#
loop_
_entity.id
_entity.type
_entity.pdbx_description
1 polymer ?
#
loop_
_entity_poly.entity_id
_entity_poly.type
_entity_poly.pdbx_seq_one_letter_code
_entity_poly.pdbx_strand_id
1 'polypeptide(L)'
;MRKGRTLTRKKALELIEKYGSQRAVARAGIGITRSMLAVAFRPPGLCSGGATKSAVQPSRPAGEVMKKIQTRADFRSRYDKDYIIPRKIRAGIRLLGRNGWLMEIDFCKLAGVTLAELGNYREQFLDYIVACERGTRRAWAGSPEMAARMREML
;
A
#
# COMPACT_ATOMS: atom_id res chain seq x y z
N MET A 1 -7.87 12.15 30.63
CA MET A 1 -7.52 11.19 29.55
C MET A 1 -8.19 11.65 28.24
N ARG A 2 -7.44 12.23 27.29
CA ARG A 2 -8.00 12.55 25.96
C ARG A 2 -8.15 11.24 25.20
N LYS A 3 -9.39 10.79 24.91
CA LYS A 3 -9.65 9.70 23.96
C LYS A 3 -9.06 10.13 22.62
N GLY A 4 -7.82 9.71 22.34
CA GLY A 4 -7.17 9.99 21.07
C GLY A 4 -8.05 9.41 19.97
N ARG A 5 -8.61 10.28 19.10
CA ARG A 5 -9.36 9.84 17.92
C ARG A 5 -8.39 9.06 17.04
N THR A 6 -8.35 7.74 17.20
CA THR A 6 -7.59 6.86 16.32
C THR A 6 -8.30 6.85 14.98
N LEU A 7 -7.66 7.44 13.97
CA LEU A 7 -8.13 7.39 12.59
C LEU A 7 -8.02 5.94 12.11
N THR A 8 -9.15 5.29 11.83
CA THR A 8 -9.15 3.94 11.29
C THR A 8 -8.73 3.94 9.83
N ARG A 9 -8.08 2.86 9.38
CA ARG A 9 -7.62 2.70 7.99
C ARG A 9 -8.75 2.90 6.97
N LYS A 10 -9.97 2.44 7.27
CA LYS A 10 -11.15 2.64 6.41
C LYS A 10 -11.48 4.12 6.21
N LYS A 11 -11.57 4.89 7.30
CA LYS A 11 -11.82 6.35 7.24
C LYS A 11 -10.71 7.11 6.50
N ALA A 12 -9.46 6.66 6.66
CA ALA A 12 -8.34 7.24 5.93
C ALA A 12 -8.47 7.03 4.40
N LEU A 13 -8.95 5.86 3.96
CA LEU A 13 -9.19 5.57 2.55
C LEU A 13 -10.34 6.39 1.98
N GLU A 14 -11.47 6.51 2.69
CA GLU A 14 -12.61 7.35 2.28
C GLU A 14 -12.18 8.81 2.05
N LEU A 15 -11.32 9.34 2.93
CA LEU A 15 -10.77 10.69 2.78
C LEU A 15 -9.85 10.80 1.57
N ILE A 16 -9.00 9.80 1.32
CA ILE A 16 -8.12 9.80 0.15
C ILE A 16 -8.94 9.69 -1.14
N GLU A 17 -10.02 8.91 -1.16
CA GLU A 17 -10.90 8.82 -2.31
C GLU A 17 -11.61 10.15 -2.60
N LYS A 18 -12.04 10.87 -1.55
CA LYS A 18 -12.71 12.17 -1.67
C LYS A 18 -11.79 13.30 -2.11
N TYR A 19 -10.57 13.37 -1.55
CA TYR A 19 -9.63 14.47 -1.78
C TYR A 19 -8.50 14.11 -2.75
N GLY A 20 -8.45 12.88 -3.23
CA GLY A 20 -7.46 12.33 -4.17
C GLY A 20 -6.16 11.87 -3.51
N SER A 21 -5.58 12.65 -2.60
CA SER A 21 -4.28 12.33 -1.99
C SER A 21 -4.19 12.63 -0.50
N GLN A 22 -3.27 11.96 0.20
CA GLN A 22 -2.97 12.26 1.61
C GLN A 22 -2.58 13.73 1.84
N ARG A 23 -1.88 14.35 0.88
CA ARG A 23 -1.49 15.77 0.98
C ARG A 23 -2.70 16.69 0.83
N ALA A 24 -3.61 16.36 -0.08
CA ALA A 24 -4.84 17.13 -0.27
C ALA A 24 -5.74 17.03 0.97
N VAL A 25 -5.88 15.85 1.57
CA VAL A 25 -6.60 15.67 2.85
C VAL A 25 -6.00 16.55 3.94
N ALA A 26 -4.66 16.56 4.07
CA ALA A 26 -3.98 17.37 5.07
C ALA A 26 -4.13 18.89 4.83
N ARG A 27 -4.23 19.32 3.56
CA ARG A 27 -4.47 20.72 3.19
C ARG A 27 -5.93 21.15 3.35
N ALA A 28 -6.87 20.22 3.31
CA ALA A 28 -8.30 20.51 3.43
C ALA A 28 -8.73 20.97 4.85
N GLY A 29 -7.82 21.07 5.82
CA GLY A 29 -8.09 21.72 7.11
C GLY A 29 -9.01 20.95 8.07
N ILE A 30 -9.30 19.68 7.82
CA ILE A 30 -10.27 18.83 8.57
C ILE A 30 -9.74 18.43 9.97
N GLY A 31 -8.64 19.04 10.43
CA GLY A 31 -7.96 18.67 11.67
C GLY A 31 -7.26 17.31 11.63
N ILE A 32 -7.13 16.71 10.45
CA ILE A 32 -6.39 15.45 10.23
C ILE A 32 -5.05 15.80 9.59
N THR A 33 -3.97 15.61 10.33
CA THR A 33 -2.62 15.86 9.82
C THR A 33 -2.12 14.68 9.00
N ARG A 34 -1.15 14.94 8.11
CA ARG A 34 -0.49 13.89 7.30
C ARG A 34 0.08 12.77 8.17
N SER A 35 0.60 13.09 9.36
CA SER A 35 1.12 12.09 10.30
C SER A 35 0.04 11.14 10.80
N MET A 36 -1.18 11.62 11.04
CA MET A 36 -2.31 10.76 11.43
C MET A 36 -2.72 9.79 10.32
N LEU A 37 -2.74 10.25 9.06
CA LEU A 37 -2.99 9.38 7.90
C LEU A 37 -1.88 8.32 7.76
N ALA A 38 -0.61 8.73 7.88
CA ALA A 38 0.51 7.80 7.80
C ALA A 38 0.50 6.74 8.91
N VAL A 39 0.04 7.11 10.12
CA VAL A 39 -0.16 6.16 11.22
C VAL A 39 -1.27 5.16 10.91
N ALA A 40 -2.37 5.58 10.28
CA ALA A 40 -3.47 4.68 9.92
C ALA A 40 -3.07 3.60 8.89
N PHE A 41 -2.02 3.83 8.10
CA PHE A 41 -1.44 2.85 7.16
C PHE A 41 -0.27 2.06 7.74
N ARG A 42 0.11 2.30 9.00
CA ARG A 42 1.17 1.54 9.64
C ARG A 42 0.64 0.15 10.05
N PRO A 43 1.39 -0.94 9.82
CA PRO A 43 1.00 -2.24 10.34
C PRO A 43 0.93 -2.21 11.88
N PRO A 44 -0.05 -2.90 12.50
CA PRO A 44 -0.14 -2.99 13.95
C PRO A 44 1.15 -3.61 14.51
N GLY A 45 1.79 -2.94 15.47
CA GLY A 45 3.03 -3.42 16.13
C GLY A 45 4.31 -2.65 15.80
N LEU A 46 4.33 -1.75 14.80
CA LEU A 46 5.48 -0.86 14.58
C LEU A 46 5.35 0.43 15.42
N CYS A 47 5.88 0.42 16.64
CA CYS A 47 6.10 1.64 17.42
C CYS A 47 7.25 2.44 16.78
N SER A 48 7.08 3.75 16.60
CA SER A 48 8.12 4.65 16.09
C SER A 48 9.10 4.97 17.21
N GLY A 49 10.05 4.08 17.45
CA GLY A 49 11.28 4.35 18.19
C GLY A 49 12.42 3.87 17.32
N GLY A 50 13.36 4.76 16.99
CA GLY A 50 14.49 4.41 16.13
C GLY A 50 15.36 3.33 16.76
N ALA A 51 15.79 2.37 15.95
CA ALA A 51 16.99 1.58 16.19
C ALA A 51 17.40 0.91 14.87
N THR A 52 18.56 1.30 14.37
CA THR A 52 19.39 0.51 13.47
C THR A 52 19.69 -0.83 14.13
N LYS A 53 18.94 -1.87 13.77
CA LYS A 53 19.39 -3.25 13.94
C LYS A 53 18.93 -4.03 12.73
N SER A 54 19.91 -4.64 12.03
CA SER A 54 19.71 -5.65 11.02
C SER A 54 18.55 -6.56 11.41
N ALA A 55 17.44 -6.45 10.69
CA ALA A 55 16.28 -7.28 10.94
C ALA A 55 16.61 -8.69 10.46
N VAL A 56 17.00 -9.52 11.43
CA VAL A 56 16.69 -10.94 11.47
C VAL A 56 15.30 -11.12 10.84
N GLN A 57 15.24 -11.91 9.78
CA GLN A 57 14.00 -12.29 9.13
C GLN A 57 13.03 -12.77 10.22
N PRO A 58 11.75 -12.35 10.22
CA PRO A 58 10.79 -12.90 11.18
C PRO A 58 10.75 -14.42 10.95
N SER A 59 11.19 -15.16 11.97
CA SER A 59 11.03 -16.59 12.05
C SER A 59 9.55 -16.90 11.78
N ARG A 60 9.31 -17.68 10.72
CA ARG A 60 8.00 -18.25 10.41
C ARG A 60 7.36 -18.76 11.71
N PRO A 61 6.08 -18.46 12.00
CA PRO A 61 5.44 -19.01 13.17
C PRO A 61 5.46 -20.54 13.04
N ALA A 62 6.19 -21.19 13.96
CA ALA A 62 6.12 -22.62 14.16
C ALA A 62 4.67 -22.96 14.53
N GLY A 63 3.96 -23.67 13.66
CA GLY A 63 2.62 -24.18 13.94
C GLY A 63 1.50 -23.73 13.00
N GLU A 64 1.78 -23.33 11.76
CA GLU A 64 0.72 -23.40 10.75
C GLU A 64 0.49 -24.87 10.42
N VAL A 65 -0.54 -25.47 11.05
CA VAL A 65 -1.00 -26.83 10.77
C VAL A 65 -1.13 -26.95 9.26
N MET A 66 -0.23 -27.71 8.64
CA MET A 66 -0.17 -27.86 7.19
C MET A 66 -1.48 -28.49 6.73
N LYS A 67 -2.47 -27.66 6.38
CA LYS A 67 -3.64 -28.10 5.64
C LYS A 67 -3.09 -28.80 4.41
N LYS A 68 -3.29 -30.13 4.32
CA LYS A 68 -2.90 -30.96 3.18
C LYS A 68 -3.24 -30.18 1.91
N ILE A 69 -2.22 -29.86 1.13
CA ILE A 69 -2.38 -29.22 -0.16
C ILE A 69 -3.02 -30.27 -1.06
N GLN A 70 -4.34 -30.17 -1.25
CA GLN A 70 -5.09 -31.19 -1.98
C GLN A 70 -4.99 -30.99 -3.50
N THR A 71 -4.67 -29.77 -3.96
CA THR A 71 -4.60 -29.46 -5.38
C THR A 71 -3.38 -28.61 -5.78
N ARG A 72 -2.98 -28.70 -7.06
CA ARG A 72 -1.92 -27.85 -7.64
C ARG A 72 -2.25 -26.34 -7.51
N ALA A 73 -3.52 -25.97 -7.56
CA ALA A 73 -3.96 -24.59 -7.39
C ALA A 73 -3.67 -24.07 -5.97
N ASP A 74 -3.90 -24.90 -4.94
CA ASP A 74 -3.60 -24.54 -3.56
C ASP A 74 -2.09 -24.31 -3.34
N PHE A 75 -1.25 -25.14 -3.97
CA PHE A 75 0.21 -24.97 -3.92
C PHE A 75 0.62 -23.61 -4.48
N ARG A 76 0.11 -23.24 -5.67
CA ARG A 76 0.42 -21.95 -6.29
C ARG A 76 -0.06 -20.78 -5.43
N SER A 77 -1.24 -20.90 -4.82
CA SER A 77 -1.77 -19.84 -3.96
C SER A 77 -0.92 -19.55 -2.72
N ARG A 78 -0.12 -20.51 -2.26
CA ARG A 78 0.69 -20.40 -1.02
C ARG A 78 2.16 -20.09 -1.26
N TYR A 79 2.75 -20.64 -2.33
CA TYR A 79 4.20 -20.58 -2.53
C TYR A 79 4.63 -19.86 -3.80
N ASP A 80 3.77 -19.81 -4.82
CA ASP A 80 4.11 -19.23 -6.12
C ASP A 80 4.00 -17.70 -6.06
N LYS A 81 5.16 -17.03 -6.01
CA LYS A 81 5.25 -15.56 -5.93
C LYS A 81 4.65 -14.88 -7.15
N ASP A 82 4.79 -15.47 -8.33
CA ASP A 82 4.24 -14.95 -9.58
C ASP A 82 2.71 -14.96 -9.57
N TYR A 83 2.11 -15.84 -8.76
CA TYR A 83 0.67 -15.88 -8.57
C TYR A 83 0.20 -14.95 -7.44
N ILE A 84 0.95 -14.89 -6.34
CA ILE A 84 0.55 -14.16 -5.13
C ILE A 84 0.70 -12.64 -5.30
N ILE A 85 1.84 -12.19 -5.83
CA ILE A 85 2.20 -10.77 -5.82
C ILE A 85 1.30 -9.95 -6.75
N PRO A 86 1.07 -10.33 -8.02
CA PRO A 86 0.14 -9.61 -8.88
C PRO A 86 -1.28 -9.55 -8.30
N ARG A 87 -1.74 -10.61 -7.61
CA ARG A 87 -3.05 -10.61 -6.93
C ARG A 87 -3.09 -9.57 -5.79
N LYS A 88 -2.04 -9.48 -4.98
CA LYS A 88 -1.92 -8.47 -3.92
C LYS A 88 -1.88 -7.05 -4.47
N ILE A 89 -1.14 -6.81 -5.55
CA ILE A 89 -1.08 -5.50 -6.21
C ILE A 89 -2.46 -5.09 -6.73
N ARG A 90 -3.17 -5.99 -7.44
CA ARG A 90 -4.55 -5.74 -7.90
C ARG A 90 -5.51 -5.46 -6.73
N ALA A 91 -5.38 -6.18 -5.62
CA ALA A 91 -6.17 -5.91 -4.42
C ALA A 91 -5.85 -4.52 -3.83
N GLY A 92 -4.58 -4.12 -3.83
CA GLY A 92 -4.15 -2.79 -3.41
C GLY A 92 -4.71 -1.66 -4.28
N ILE A 93 -4.71 -1.84 -5.61
CA ILE A 93 -5.32 -0.90 -6.56
C ILE A 93 -6.83 -0.77 -6.29
N ARG A 94 -7.53 -1.89 -6.07
CA ARG A 94 -8.96 -1.88 -5.72
C ARG A 94 -9.24 -1.13 -4.42
N LEU A 95 -8.36 -1.25 -3.43
CA LEU A 95 -8.48 -0.56 -2.14
C LEU A 95 -8.22 0.96 -2.24
N LEU A 96 -7.49 1.43 -3.25
CA LEU A 96 -7.28 2.86 -3.50
C LEU A 96 -8.55 3.57 -4.00
N GLY A 97 -9.47 2.84 -4.64
CA GLY A 97 -10.65 3.41 -5.27
C GLY A 97 -10.33 4.14 -6.59
N ARG A 98 -11.35 4.70 -7.25
CA ARG A 98 -11.19 5.25 -8.61
C ARG A 98 -10.30 6.50 -8.64
N ASN A 99 -10.39 7.33 -7.60
CA ASN A 99 -9.73 8.64 -7.55
C ASN A 99 -8.51 8.68 -6.62
N GLY A 100 -8.26 7.61 -5.86
CA GLY A 100 -7.16 7.58 -4.90
C GLY A 100 -5.82 7.31 -5.56
N TRP A 101 -4.77 7.95 -5.05
CA TRP A 101 -3.39 7.61 -5.39
C TRP A 101 -2.47 7.70 -4.17
N LEU A 102 -1.41 6.89 -4.20
CA LEU A 102 -0.39 6.85 -3.16
C LEU A 102 1.01 6.78 -3.75
N MET A 103 1.99 7.25 -3.00
CA MET A 103 3.40 7.04 -3.35
C MET A 103 3.78 5.57 -3.19
N GLU A 104 4.75 5.11 -3.98
CA GLU A 104 5.20 3.71 -4.06
C GLU A 104 5.42 3.06 -2.69
N ILE A 105 6.09 3.75 -1.76
CA ILE A 105 6.35 3.25 -0.40
C ILE A 105 5.07 3.01 0.39
N ASP A 106 4.10 3.91 0.29
CA ASP A 106 2.84 3.80 1.03
C ASP A 106 1.90 2.79 0.36
N PHE A 107 1.98 2.66 -0.97
CA PHE A 107 1.29 1.61 -1.71
C PHE A 107 1.81 0.20 -1.35
N CYS A 108 3.13 0.01 -1.22
CA CYS A 108 3.70 -1.26 -0.75
C CYS A 108 3.13 -1.71 0.59
N LYS A 109 3.03 -0.78 1.55
CA LYS A 109 2.43 -1.04 2.87
C LYS A 109 0.95 -1.37 2.75
N LEU A 110 0.24 -0.72 1.85
CA LEU A 110 -1.18 -0.94 1.61
C LEU A 110 -1.44 -2.34 1.01
N ALA A 111 -0.66 -2.72 -0.01
CA ALA A 111 -0.78 -3.99 -0.72
C ALA A 111 -0.12 -5.18 0.00
N GLY A 112 0.72 -4.94 1.01
CA GLY A 112 1.40 -5.99 1.77
C GLY A 112 2.45 -6.74 0.93
N VAL A 113 3.19 -5.99 0.13
CA VAL A 113 4.30 -6.44 -0.73
C VAL A 113 5.55 -5.64 -0.43
N THR A 114 6.71 -6.23 -0.65
CA THR A 114 7.99 -5.51 -0.51
C THR A 114 8.25 -4.59 -1.71
N LEU A 115 9.13 -3.60 -1.56
CA LEU A 115 9.52 -2.71 -2.67
C LEU A 115 10.22 -3.47 -3.80
N ALA A 116 11.05 -4.47 -3.47
CA ALA A 116 11.73 -5.29 -4.47
C ALA A 116 10.73 -6.12 -5.29
N GLU A 117 9.77 -6.75 -4.62
CA GLU A 117 8.69 -7.48 -5.29
C GLU A 117 7.87 -6.53 -6.17
N LEU A 118 7.47 -5.37 -5.65
CA LEU A 118 6.74 -4.38 -6.43
C LEU A 118 7.52 -3.95 -7.70
N GLY A 119 8.83 -3.75 -7.58
CA GLY A 119 9.71 -3.42 -8.70
C GLY A 119 9.76 -4.49 -9.79
N ASN A 120 9.72 -5.77 -9.41
CA ASN A 120 9.78 -6.89 -10.36
C ASN A 120 8.50 -7.06 -11.18
N TYR A 121 7.33 -6.72 -10.61
CA TYR A 121 6.04 -6.88 -11.31
C TYR A 121 5.49 -5.57 -11.87
N ARG A 122 6.20 -4.44 -11.72
CA ARG A 122 5.74 -3.11 -12.14
C ARG A 122 5.33 -3.02 -13.61
N GLU A 123 6.02 -3.76 -14.48
CA GLU A 123 5.84 -3.70 -15.93
C GLU A 123 4.44 -4.18 -16.36
N GLN A 124 3.83 -5.04 -15.54
CA GLN A 124 2.46 -5.51 -15.76
C GLN A 124 1.39 -4.46 -15.39
N PHE A 125 1.77 -3.35 -14.75
CA PHE A 125 0.87 -2.35 -14.19
C PHE A 125 1.23 -0.92 -14.60
N LEU A 126 1.96 -0.73 -15.70
CA LEU A 126 2.42 0.60 -16.16
C LEU A 126 1.28 1.62 -16.32
N ASP A 127 0.08 1.16 -16.68
CA ASP A 127 -1.10 2.01 -16.84
C ASP A 127 -1.54 2.69 -15.52
N TYR A 128 -1.20 2.09 -14.37
CA TYR A 128 -1.54 2.61 -13.04
C TYR A 128 -0.39 3.38 -12.39
N ILE A 129 0.77 3.44 -13.05
CA ILE A 129 1.99 4.03 -12.50
C ILE A 129 2.23 5.40 -13.13
N VAL A 130 2.61 6.35 -12.29
CA VAL A 130 2.99 7.71 -12.69
C VAL A 130 4.38 8.00 -12.15
N ALA A 131 5.30 8.37 -13.04
CA ALA A 131 6.63 8.83 -12.65
C ALA A 131 6.55 10.31 -12.26
N CYS A 132 6.94 10.65 -11.03
CA CYS A 132 7.06 12.05 -10.61
C CYS A 132 8.41 12.65 -11.10
N GLU A 133 8.43 13.97 -11.34
CA GLU A 133 9.45 14.85 -11.99
C GLU A 133 10.96 14.64 -11.72
N ARG A 134 11.38 13.68 -10.89
CA ARG A 134 12.81 13.38 -10.67
C ARG A 134 13.17 11.89 -10.78
N GLY A 135 12.38 11.11 -11.53
CA GLY A 135 12.67 9.72 -11.97
C GLY A 135 12.81 8.66 -10.86
N THR A 136 12.97 9.09 -9.61
CA THR A 136 13.25 8.28 -8.42
C THR A 136 12.00 7.97 -7.62
N ARG A 137 10.92 8.71 -7.83
CA ARG A 137 9.66 8.55 -7.08
C ARG A 137 8.53 8.25 -8.03
N ARG A 138 7.81 7.16 -7.75
CA ARG A 138 6.62 6.76 -8.49
C ARG A 138 5.39 6.89 -7.60
N ALA A 139 4.28 7.26 -8.22
CA ALA A 139 2.96 7.21 -7.63
C ALA A 139 2.16 6.08 -8.29
N TRP A 140 1.35 5.42 -7.48
CA TRP A 140 0.41 4.38 -7.88
C TRP A 140 -1.00 4.94 -7.77
N ALA A 141 -1.73 4.92 -8.88
CA ALA A 141 -3.11 5.34 -8.96
C ALA A 141 -4.05 4.14 -8.87
N GLY A 142 -5.24 4.36 -8.31
CA GLY A 142 -6.29 3.34 -8.23
C GLY A 142 -7.05 3.12 -9.55
N SER A 143 -6.87 3.99 -10.54
CA SER A 143 -7.41 3.85 -11.90
C SER A 143 -6.45 4.40 -12.97
N PRO A 144 -6.51 3.89 -14.21
CA PRO A 144 -5.71 4.43 -15.31
C PRO A 144 -6.14 5.86 -15.68
N GLU A 145 -7.42 6.20 -15.51
CA GLU A 145 -7.93 7.57 -15.69
C GLU A 145 -7.27 8.54 -14.72
N MET A 146 -7.13 8.12 -13.45
CA MET A 146 -6.45 8.95 -12.44
C MET A 146 -4.95 9.04 -12.72
N ALA A 147 -4.32 7.96 -13.19
CA ALA A 147 -2.92 8.00 -13.61
C ALA A 147 -2.71 9.01 -14.76
N ALA A 148 -3.61 9.03 -15.76
CA ALA A 148 -3.57 10.00 -16.85
C ALA A 148 -3.70 11.44 -16.33
N ARG A 149 -4.70 11.73 -15.50
CA ARG A 149 -4.88 13.04 -14.86
C ARG A 149 -3.65 13.49 -14.07
N MET A 150 -3.00 12.57 -13.37
CA MET A 150 -1.78 12.88 -12.63
C MET A 150 -0.59 13.18 -13.54
N ARG A 151 -0.49 12.53 -14.70
CA ARG A 151 0.56 12.82 -15.69
C ARG A 151 0.40 14.20 -16.31
N GLU A 152 -0.83 14.68 -16.45
CA GLU A 152 -1.12 16.04 -16.92
C GLU A 152 -0.80 17.13 -15.89
N MET A 153 -0.77 16.78 -14.60
CA MET A 153 -0.48 17.71 -13.48
C MET A 153 1.00 17.79 -13.12
N LEU A 154 1.85 16.98 -13.73
CA LEU A 154 3.30 16.92 -13.52
C LEU A 154 4.00 17.57 -14.71
#